data_AF-A0A6J1MBN4-F1
#
_entry.id   AF-A0A6J1MBN4-F1
#
_cell.length_a   1.000
_cell.length_b   1.000
_cell.length_c   1.000
_cell.angle_alpha   90.00
_cell.angle_beta   90.00
_cell.angle_gamma   90.00
#
_symmetry.space_group_name_H-M   'P 1'
#
loop_
_entity.id
_entity.type
_entity.pdbx_description
1 polymer ?
#
loop_
_entity_poly.entity_id
_entity_poly.type
_entity_poly.pdbx_seq_one_letter_code
_entity_poly.pdbx_strand_id
1 'polypeptide(L)'
;MTSVGQHGLVSQQLFSYALRQLRNRICSYSPVASFCFVFNLIKMIWNINYIFVLGLLSAMQFVCRAKTIKKAGATLRQPLEDLSLWQGKWFPHAPGEYPKEKLQRMHLHSNEVYKSGDSWAGGWFPYAPGEQHILRTDPQVDTVTTPKIKDDWQGKWFPQAPGEPHITKGTHEEPQNLICDDGVYNLHVDYDPEDIRQNYNYLCFAVNRSLFNPNMNKEALLTKHFLPSAFVPPAKCLNESIGYTHEPATCGSFRPLPAVYGTYKYLPPQRYIRNLAEGAIVMLYHPCAVQGQITQLENIVSGCLYRYLITPSQLLTPERPLALLAWRNSLSMSVVDREQVGQFIRKYAKQGPLAIPVLSRVVEKRESYKAALLSEARLVTDLDDSELCGFLEQHM
;
A
#
# COMPACT_ATOMS: atom_id res chain seq x y z
N MET A 1 -1.49 -94.23 25.36
CA MET A 1 -1.16 -94.56 23.97
C MET A 1 -0.61 -93.29 23.31
N THR A 2 0.68 -93.32 22.88
CA THR A 2 1.33 -92.55 21.79
C THR A 2 1.01 -91.04 21.66
N SER A 3 1.91 -90.06 21.62
CA SER A 3 3.27 -89.95 21.06
C SER A 3 3.88 -88.62 21.54
N VAL A 4 5.17 -88.65 21.90
CA VAL A 4 6.04 -87.52 22.25
C VAL A 4 7.02 -87.34 21.08
N GLY A 5 7.27 -86.12 20.60
CA GLY A 5 8.43 -85.90 19.72
C GLY A 5 8.53 -84.56 18.99
N GLN A 6 9.62 -83.85 19.28
CA GLN A 6 10.36 -82.93 18.40
C GLN A 6 9.74 -81.57 18.03
N HIS A 7 9.98 -80.53 18.86
CA HIS A 7 10.15 -79.14 18.39
C HIS A 7 11.04 -78.29 19.34
N GLY A 8 12.04 -78.90 19.99
CA GLY A 8 12.82 -78.25 21.06
C GLY A 8 14.28 -77.88 20.75
N LEU A 9 14.80 -78.12 19.54
CA LEU A 9 16.25 -78.07 19.28
C LEU A 9 16.73 -76.97 18.31
N VAL A 10 15.85 -76.12 17.76
CA VAL A 10 16.25 -75.02 16.85
C VAL A 10 16.41 -73.67 17.58
N SER A 11 15.85 -73.52 18.79
CA SER A 11 15.85 -72.22 19.50
C SER A 11 17.12 -71.91 20.29
N GLN A 12 17.96 -72.89 20.61
CA GLN A 12 19.17 -72.67 21.42
C GLN A 12 20.42 -72.31 20.59
N GLN A 13 20.47 -72.65 19.29
CA GLN A 13 21.60 -72.29 18.44
C GLN A 13 21.57 -70.83 17.94
N LEU A 14 20.38 -70.22 17.79
CA LEU A 14 20.24 -68.82 17.38
C LEU A 14 20.60 -67.82 18.49
N PHE A 15 20.36 -68.19 19.76
CA PHE A 15 20.68 -67.32 20.90
C PHE A 15 22.20 -67.23 21.17
N SER A 16 22.93 -68.34 20.94
CA SER A 16 24.39 -68.35 21.13
C SER A 16 25.17 -67.62 20.03
N TYR A 17 24.59 -67.45 18.84
CA TYR A 17 25.23 -66.70 17.74
C TYR A 17 25.03 -65.18 17.89
N ALA A 18 23.86 -64.75 18.37
CA ALA A 18 23.57 -63.33 18.66
C ALA A 18 24.42 -62.77 19.83
N LEU A 19 24.67 -63.58 20.87
CA LEU A 19 25.53 -63.18 22.00
C LEU A 19 27.03 -63.12 21.66
N ARG A 20 27.51 -63.88 20.66
CA ARG A 20 28.88 -63.74 20.16
C ARG A 20 29.08 -62.51 19.27
N GLN A 21 28.06 -62.08 18.53
CA GLN A 21 28.11 -60.85 17.72
C GLN A 21 28.04 -59.57 18.59
N LEU A 22 27.34 -59.58 19.72
CA LEU A 22 27.32 -58.43 20.64
C LEU A 22 28.62 -58.26 21.43
N ARG A 23 29.30 -59.36 21.79
CA ARG A 23 30.55 -59.31 22.56
C ARG A 23 31.74 -58.77 21.75
N ASN A 24 31.72 -58.89 20.42
CA ASN A 24 32.79 -58.40 19.55
C ASN A 24 32.62 -56.94 19.08
N ARG A 25 31.53 -56.24 19.45
CA ARG A 25 31.35 -54.80 19.14
C ARG A 25 31.64 -53.85 20.30
N ILE A 26 31.96 -54.36 21.49
CA ILE A 26 32.17 -53.53 22.70
C ILE A 26 33.67 -53.29 23.01
N CYS A 27 34.61 -53.92 22.29
CA CYS A 27 36.05 -53.73 22.52
C CYS A 27 36.73 -52.66 21.64
N SER A 28 35.99 -51.64 21.21
CA SER A 28 36.57 -50.47 20.55
C SER A 28 35.83 -49.20 20.97
N TYR A 29 35.75 -48.95 22.28
CA TYR A 29 35.30 -47.67 22.81
C TYR A 29 36.50 -46.80 23.13
N SER A 30 36.71 -45.81 22.26
CA SER A 30 37.65 -44.70 22.46
C SER A 30 37.14 -43.82 23.62
N PRO A 31 38.03 -43.31 24.50
CA PRO A 31 37.67 -42.49 25.67
C PRO A 31 36.94 -41.17 25.31
N VAL A 32 36.85 -40.81 24.03
CA VAL A 32 36.20 -39.57 23.55
C VAL A 32 34.66 -39.65 23.62
N ALA A 33 34.07 -40.83 23.50
CA ALA A 33 32.60 -40.98 23.48
C ALA A 33 31.95 -40.80 24.86
N SER A 34 32.68 -41.16 25.93
CA SER A 34 32.17 -41.03 27.31
C SER A 34 32.15 -39.57 27.79
N PHE A 35 33.07 -38.75 27.30
CA PHE A 35 33.09 -37.31 27.59
C PHE A 35 31.95 -36.54 26.91
N CYS A 36 31.53 -36.96 25.71
CA CYS A 36 30.42 -36.31 24.99
C CYS A 36 29.06 -36.52 25.70
N PHE A 37 28.84 -37.68 26.33
CA PHE A 37 27.59 -37.94 27.06
C PHE A 37 27.49 -37.10 28.34
N VAL A 38 28.58 -36.95 29.08
CA VAL A 38 28.62 -36.13 30.30
C VAL A 38 28.45 -34.65 29.97
N PHE A 39 29.08 -34.15 28.90
CA PHE A 39 28.92 -32.76 28.47
C PHE A 39 27.48 -32.43 28.02
N ASN A 40 26.80 -33.36 27.35
CA ASN A 40 25.41 -33.17 26.94
C ASN A 40 24.45 -33.20 28.14
N LEU A 41 24.71 -34.04 29.15
CA LEU A 41 23.93 -34.02 30.39
C LEU A 41 24.10 -32.70 31.16
N ILE A 42 25.33 -32.18 31.25
CA ILE A 42 25.62 -30.91 31.92
C ILE A 42 24.95 -29.74 31.18
N LYS A 43 24.98 -29.72 29.84
CA LYS A 43 24.24 -28.72 29.03
C LYS A 43 22.72 -28.80 29.25
N MET A 44 22.17 -30.00 29.37
CA MET A 44 20.73 -30.18 29.60
C MET A 44 20.32 -29.67 30.99
N ILE A 45 21.12 -29.93 32.02
CA ILE A 45 20.87 -29.44 33.40
C ILE A 45 20.99 -27.91 33.47
N TRP A 46 21.96 -27.31 32.76
CA TRP A 46 22.08 -25.85 32.67
C TRP A 46 20.89 -25.20 31.97
N ASN A 47 20.35 -25.83 30.92
CA ASN A 47 19.18 -25.32 30.20
C ASN A 47 17.90 -25.37 31.04
N ILE A 48 17.72 -26.42 31.85
CA ILE A 48 16.56 -26.55 32.76
C ILE A 48 16.59 -25.47 33.85
N ASN A 49 17.75 -25.20 34.45
CA ASN A 49 17.90 -24.12 35.44
C ASN A 49 17.67 -22.74 34.82
N TYR A 50 18.12 -22.52 33.58
CA TYR A 50 17.86 -21.26 32.86
C TYR A 50 16.37 -21.03 32.60
N ILE A 51 15.64 -22.08 32.19
CA ILE A 51 14.19 -22.02 31.99
C ILE A 51 13.45 -21.72 33.31
N PHE A 52 13.88 -22.31 34.43
CA PHE A 52 13.30 -22.03 35.75
C PHE A 52 13.51 -20.58 36.19
N VAL A 53 14.71 -20.03 35.96
CA VAL A 53 15.02 -18.61 36.28
C VAL A 53 14.22 -17.66 35.39
N LEU A 54 14.08 -17.96 34.09
CA LEU A 54 13.28 -17.18 33.16
C LEU A 54 11.78 -17.20 33.54
N GLY A 55 11.28 -18.36 33.97
CA GLY A 55 9.92 -18.52 34.49
C GLY A 55 9.66 -17.68 35.75
N LEU A 56 10.59 -17.69 36.72
CA LEU A 56 10.49 -16.89 37.93
C LEU A 56 10.54 -15.38 37.65
N LEU A 57 11.37 -14.94 36.70
CA LEU A 57 11.44 -13.54 36.26
C LEU A 57 10.13 -13.08 35.59
N SER A 58 9.49 -13.95 34.79
CA SER A 58 8.21 -13.64 34.15
C SER A 58 7.07 -13.51 35.17
N ALA A 59 7.05 -14.34 36.22
CA ALA A 59 6.04 -14.28 37.28
C ALA A 59 6.14 -12.99 38.10
N MET A 60 7.36 -12.48 38.34
CA MET A 60 7.58 -11.19 39.01
C MET A 60 7.07 -9.99 38.21
N GLN A 61 7.10 -10.05 36.87
CA GLN A 61 6.58 -8.97 36.03
C GLN A 61 5.03 -8.89 36.05
N PHE A 62 4.34 -10.01 36.21
CA PHE A 62 2.87 -10.03 36.31
C PHE A 62 2.35 -9.47 37.65
N VAL A 63 3.05 -9.72 38.76
CA VAL A 63 2.64 -9.20 40.08
C VAL A 63 2.82 -7.68 40.19
N CYS A 64 3.80 -7.11 39.49
CA CYS A 64 4.03 -5.66 39.48
C CYS A 64 3.02 -4.88 38.61
N ARG A 65 2.41 -5.49 37.58
CA ARG A 65 1.41 -4.82 36.73
C ARG A 65 0.00 -4.75 37.32
N ALA A 66 -0.31 -5.52 38.36
CA ALA A 66 -1.65 -5.58 38.94
C ALA A 66 -1.99 -4.41 39.89
N LYS A 67 -1.05 -3.49 40.18
CA LYS A 67 -1.25 -2.42 41.19
C LYS A 67 -1.50 -1.01 40.64
N THR A 68 -1.56 -0.79 39.33
CA THR A 68 -1.64 0.58 38.76
C THR A 68 -2.93 0.95 38.02
N ILE A 69 -3.97 0.10 37.98
CA ILE A 69 -5.24 0.42 37.33
C ILE A 69 -6.31 0.74 38.38
N LYS A 70 -6.17 1.85 39.11
CA LYS A 70 -7.25 2.50 39.87
C LYS A 70 -6.96 4.00 40.08
N LYS A 71 -7.12 4.81 39.02
CA LYS A 71 -7.55 6.23 39.09
C LYS A 71 -7.41 6.91 37.73
N ALA A 72 -8.53 7.05 37.02
CA ALA A 72 -8.82 8.19 36.14
C ALA A 72 -10.28 8.04 35.66
N GLY A 73 -11.21 8.30 36.57
CA GLY A 73 -12.60 8.58 36.25
C GLY A 73 -12.87 10.04 36.54
N ALA A 74 -13.67 10.66 35.66
CA ALA A 74 -14.27 11.99 35.73
C ALA A 74 -13.35 13.19 35.42
N THR A 75 -13.56 13.78 34.23
CA THR A 75 -14.15 15.13 34.12
C THR A 75 -14.94 15.24 32.82
N LEU A 76 -16.26 15.41 32.94
CA LEU A 76 -17.21 15.58 31.85
C LEU A 76 -17.70 17.04 31.87
N ARG A 77 -17.75 17.66 30.68
CA ARG A 77 -18.45 18.89 30.27
C ARG A 77 -17.97 20.26 30.78
N GLN A 78 -17.56 21.08 29.81
CA GLN A 78 -18.03 22.48 29.70
C GLN A 78 -18.47 22.75 28.25
N PRO A 79 -19.57 23.52 28.04
CA PRO A 79 -20.09 23.85 26.72
C PRO A 79 -19.39 25.09 26.16
N LEU A 80 -19.02 25.06 24.89
CA LEU A 80 -18.52 26.22 24.15
C LEU A 80 -19.73 27.01 23.62
N GLU A 81 -20.21 27.95 24.42
CA GLU A 81 -20.95 29.12 23.92
C GLU A 81 -19.92 30.14 23.43
N ASP A 82 -19.75 30.26 22.11
CA ASP A 82 -19.62 31.56 21.44
C ASP A 82 -19.70 31.39 19.92
N LEU A 83 -20.94 31.45 19.40
CA LEU A 83 -21.23 31.45 17.96
C LEU A 83 -22.18 32.62 17.67
N SER A 84 -21.73 33.84 17.95
CA SER A 84 -22.46 35.04 17.55
C SER A 84 -21.52 36.13 17.04
N LEU A 85 -21.09 35.99 15.78
CA LEU A 85 -20.74 37.09 14.85
C LEU A 85 -20.29 36.50 13.49
N TRP A 86 -21.14 35.66 12.89
CA TRP A 86 -20.93 35.23 11.50
C TRP A 86 -21.69 36.18 10.55
N GLN A 87 -20.95 37.01 9.81
CA GLN A 87 -21.46 37.89 8.77
C GLN A 87 -20.85 37.48 7.42
N GLY A 88 -21.34 36.39 6.84
CA GLY A 88 -20.94 35.91 5.53
C GLY A 88 -21.80 36.55 4.42
N LYS A 89 -21.26 37.54 3.69
CA LYS A 89 -21.93 38.14 2.51
C LYS A 89 -21.86 37.26 1.24
N TRP A 90 -21.28 36.06 1.34
CA TRP A 90 -21.00 35.18 0.19
C TRP A 90 -21.33 33.70 0.40
N PHE A 91 -21.83 33.32 1.57
CA PHE A 91 -22.32 31.97 1.83
C PHE A 91 -23.56 32.07 2.72
N PRO A 92 -24.63 31.27 2.49
CA PRO A 92 -25.87 31.35 3.29
C PRO A 92 -25.84 30.56 4.61
N HIS A 93 -24.83 29.71 4.86
CA HIS A 93 -24.73 28.92 6.10
C HIS A 93 -23.33 28.91 6.70
N ALA A 94 -23.26 28.85 8.04
CA ALA A 94 -22.02 28.74 8.79
C ALA A 94 -21.43 27.31 8.70
N PRO A 95 -20.10 27.14 8.84
CA PRO A 95 -19.47 25.83 8.80
C PRO A 95 -19.93 24.96 9.98
N GLY A 96 -20.64 23.85 9.69
CA GLY A 96 -21.11 22.90 10.71
C GLY A 96 -22.63 22.66 10.73
N GLU A 97 -23.41 23.42 9.97
CA GLU A 97 -24.84 23.10 9.76
C GLU A 97 -25.01 22.08 8.62
N TYR A 98 -25.62 20.93 8.92
CA TYR A 98 -26.12 20.02 7.88
C TYR A 98 -27.42 20.57 7.30
N PRO A 99 -27.62 20.56 5.97
CA PRO A 99 -28.89 20.98 5.38
C PRO A 99 -30.01 20.08 5.94
N LYS A 100 -30.97 20.67 6.67
CA LYS A 100 -32.22 19.98 6.97
C LYS A 100 -33.00 19.89 5.67
N GLU A 101 -32.93 18.73 5.05
CA GLU A 101 -33.65 18.38 3.85
C GLU A 101 -35.17 18.45 4.14
N LYS A 102 -35.80 19.57 3.76
CA LYS A 102 -37.23 19.56 3.46
C LYS A 102 -37.32 19.24 1.98
N LEU A 103 -37.40 17.94 1.67
CA LEU A 103 -37.80 17.43 0.37
C LEU A 103 -39.21 17.97 0.08
N GLN A 104 -39.30 19.20 -0.42
CA GLN A 104 -40.42 19.61 -1.25
C GLN A 104 -40.20 18.90 -2.59
N ARG A 105 -40.75 17.69 -2.67
CA ARG A 105 -41.06 17.06 -3.94
C ARG A 105 -42.04 18.01 -4.63
N MET A 106 -41.53 18.95 -5.43
CA MET A 106 -42.37 19.80 -6.25
C MET A 106 -43.06 18.87 -7.26
N HIS A 107 -44.30 18.54 -6.95
CA HIS A 107 -45.27 18.14 -7.95
C HIS A 107 -45.37 19.31 -8.91
N LEU A 108 -44.68 19.25 -10.06
CA LEU A 108 -45.02 20.14 -11.15
C LEU A 108 -46.42 19.72 -11.60
N HIS A 109 -47.40 20.53 -11.21
CA HIS A 109 -48.66 20.61 -11.91
C HIS A 109 -48.32 20.96 -13.36
N SER A 110 -48.45 19.98 -14.25
CA SER A 110 -48.56 20.22 -15.68
C SER A 110 -49.80 21.07 -15.89
N ASN A 111 -49.64 22.38 -16.08
CA ASN A 111 -50.53 23.28 -16.80
C ASN A 111 -50.10 24.75 -16.61
N GLU A 112 -48.91 25.11 -17.09
CA GLU A 112 -48.68 26.49 -17.54
C GLU A 112 -47.88 26.43 -18.84
N VAL A 113 -48.59 26.69 -19.94
CA VAL A 113 -48.03 26.89 -21.27
C VAL A 113 -47.33 28.25 -21.24
N TYR A 114 -46.04 28.26 -20.93
CA TYR A 114 -45.20 29.39 -21.26
C TYR A 114 -44.92 29.39 -22.76
N LYS A 115 -45.68 30.20 -23.51
CA LYS A 115 -45.29 30.63 -24.85
C LYS A 115 -44.11 31.61 -24.70
N SER A 116 -42.88 31.10 -24.65
CA SER A 116 -41.72 31.94 -24.95
C SER A 116 -41.47 31.89 -26.45
N GLY A 117 -41.83 32.95 -27.14
CA GLY A 117 -41.55 33.16 -28.56
C GLY A 117 -40.10 33.54 -28.83
N ASP A 118 -39.14 32.85 -28.21
CA ASP A 118 -37.72 33.08 -28.41
C ASP A 118 -37.12 31.89 -29.17
N SER A 119 -36.57 32.16 -30.35
CA SER A 119 -35.87 31.19 -31.18
C SER A 119 -34.65 30.67 -30.43
N TRP A 120 -34.76 29.48 -29.86
CA TRP A 120 -33.68 28.83 -29.14
C TRP A 120 -32.52 28.51 -30.09
N ALA A 121 -31.35 29.10 -29.82
CA ALA A 121 -30.14 29.02 -30.66
C ALA A 121 -28.94 28.47 -29.86
N GLY A 122 -29.16 27.43 -29.06
CA GLY A 122 -28.11 26.80 -28.28
C GLY A 122 -27.25 25.89 -29.16
N GLY A 123 -26.05 26.33 -29.56
CA GLY A 123 -25.14 25.54 -30.42
C GLY A 123 -24.54 24.26 -29.80
N TRP A 124 -24.95 23.86 -28.59
CA TRP A 124 -24.34 22.75 -27.83
C TRP A 124 -25.32 21.65 -27.43
N PHE A 125 -26.63 21.89 -27.54
CA PHE A 125 -27.64 20.88 -27.31
C PHE A 125 -28.62 20.95 -28.50
N PRO A 126 -29.17 19.81 -28.97
CA PRO A 126 -30.15 19.80 -30.07
C PRO A 126 -31.61 19.96 -29.61
N TYR A 127 -31.89 19.89 -28.29
CA TYR A 127 -33.21 20.15 -27.71
C TYR A 127 -33.17 21.18 -26.58
N ALA A 128 -34.23 21.97 -26.45
CA ALA A 128 -34.38 22.92 -25.37
C ALA A 128 -34.64 22.19 -24.04
N PRO A 129 -34.20 22.73 -22.89
CA PRO A 129 -34.49 22.13 -21.59
C PRO A 129 -36.01 22.02 -21.36
N GLY A 130 -36.53 20.79 -21.29
CA GLY A 130 -37.95 20.50 -21.06
C GLY A 130 -38.68 19.77 -22.20
N GLU A 131 -38.06 19.54 -23.35
CA GLU A 131 -38.65 18.69 -24.40
C GLU A 131 -38.57 17.20 -24.02
N GLN A 132 -39.66 16.46 -24.26
CA GLN A 132 -39.71 15.02 -24.02
C GLN A 132 -38.88 14.28 -25.07
N HIS A 133 -37.82 13.58 -24.61
CA HIS A 133 -37.03 12.70 -25.45
C HIS A 133 -37.84 11.45 -25.84
N ILE A 134 -38.41 11.44 -27.04
CA ILE A 134 -38.96 10.20 -27.60
C ILE A 134 -37.76 9.38 -28.12
N LEU A 135 -37.37 8.35 -27.38
CA LEU A 135 -36.50 7.29 -27.91
C LEU A 135 -37.30 6.52 -28.96
N ARG A 136 -37.11 6.87 -30.24
CA ARG A 136 -37.54 6.00 -31.34
C ARG A 136 -36.56 4.84 -31.44
N THR A 137 -36.96 3.71 -30.89
CA THR A 137 -36.48 2.39 -31.31
C THR A 137 -37.12 2.10 -32.66
N ASP A 138 -36.35 2.17 -33.74
CA ASP A 138 -36.23 1.10 -34.75
C ASP A 138 -35.48 1.57 -36.02
N PRO A 139 -34.86 0.62 -36.76
CA PRO A 139 -33.86 0.92 -37.77
C PRO A 139 -34.51 1.08 -39.15
N GLN A 140 -34.43 2.28 -39.72
CA GLN A 140 -34.54 2.43 -41.18
C GLN A 140 -33.44 3.35 -41.71
N VAL A 141 -32.69 2.74 -42.63
CA VAL A 141 -31.84 3.38 -43.63
C VAL A 141 -32.71 4.34 -44.41
N ASP A 142 -32.42 5.64 -44.31
CA ASP A 142 -32.80 6.60 -45.34
C ASP A 142 -31.61 7.49 -45.67
N THR A 143 -31.20 7.35 -46.92
CA THR A 143 -30.10 8.07 -47.56
C THR A 143 -30.57 9.49 -47.84
N VAL A 144 -30.29 10.42 -46.93
CA VAL A 144 -30.46 11.85 -47.18
C VAL A 144 -29.08 12.49 -47.25
N THR A 145 -28.68 12.76 -48.49
CA THR A 145 -27.47 13.51 -48.84
C THR A 145 -27.66 14.98 -48.43
N THR A 146 -27.26 15.32 -47.21
CA THR A 146 -27.04 16.71 -46.80
C THR A 146 -25.60 17.11 -47.13
N PRO A 147 -25.39 18.31 -47.72
CA PRO A 147 -24.05 18.75 -48.10
C PRO A 147 -23.19 18.93 -46.84
N LYS A 148 -21.98 18.37 -46.88
CA LYS A 148 -20.95 18.56 -45.86
C LYS A 148 -20.67 20.06 -45.69
N ILE A 149 -21.33 20.69 -44.72
CA ILE A 149 -20.82 21.92 -44.14
C ILE A 149 -19.58 21.47 -43.35
N LYS A 150 -18.39 21.82 -43.88
CA LYS A 150 -17.15 21.75 -43.12
C LYS A 150 -17.26 22.80 -42.02
N ASP A 151 -17.69 22.39 -40.84
CA ASP A 151 -17.44 23.20 -39.65
C ASP A 151 -15.92 23.13 -39.39
N ASP A 152 -15.24 24.27 -39.55
CA ASP A 152 -13.85 24.46 -39.15
C ASP A 152 -13.78 24.38 -37.62
N TRP A 153 -13.76 23.16 -37.10
CA TRP A 153 -13.62 22.85 -35.69
C TRP A 153 -12.24 23.32 -35.19
N GLN A 154 -12.21 24.42 -34.44
CA GLN A 154 -11.01 24.96 -33.78
C GLN A 154 -11.09 24.83 -32.25
N GLY A 155 -11.61 23.70 -31.76
CA GLY A 155 -11.72 23.43 -30.33
C GLY A 155 -10.36 23.39 -29.65
N LYS A 156 -9.99 24.45 -28.91
CA LYS A 156 -8.71 24.55 -28.18
C LYS A 156 -8.49 23.44 -27.14
N TRP A 157 -9.57 22.78 -26.71
CA TRP A 157 -9.58 21.82 -25.60
C TRP A 157 -9.93 20.38 -26.02
N PHE A 158 -10.41 20.16 -27.25
CA PHE A 158 -10.83 18.84 -27.72
C PHE A 158 -10.44 18.64 -29.19
N PRO A 159 -9.63 17.61 -29.53
CA PRO A 159 -9.11 17.43 -30.88
C PRO A 159 -10.10 16.83 -31.89
N GLN A 160 -11.33 16.51 -31.49
CA GLN A 160 -12.33 15.84 -32.35
C GLN A 160 -13.66 16.59 -32.31
N ALA A 161 -14.37 16.58 -33.45
CA ALA A 161 -15.68 17.18 -33.58
C ALA A 161 -16.77 16.30 -32.92
N PRO A 162 -17.89 16.89 -32.47
CA PRO A 162 -19.00 16.14 -31.87
C PRO A 162 -19.60 15.15 -32.88
N GLY A 163 -19.69 13.87 -32.51
CA GLY A 163 -20.34 12.83 -33.33
C GLY A 163 -19.40 11.95 -34.16
N GLU A 164 -18.10 12.21 -34.18
CA GLU A 164 -17.13 11.26 -34.74
C GLU A 164 -16.84 10.11 -33.75
N PRO A 165 -16.70 8.86 -34.22
CA PRO A 165 -16.27 7.76 -33.37
C PRO A 165 -14.90 8.10 -32.76
N HIS A 166 -14.71 7.81 -31.47
CA HIS A 166 -13.44 8.05 -30.81
C HIS A 166 -12.31 7.38 -31.58
N ILE A 167 -11.48 8.20 -32.23
CA ILE A 167 -10.21 7.72 -32.76
C ILE A 167 -9.32 7.45 -31.54
N THR A 168 -9.27 6.20 -31.10
CA THR A 168 -8.10 5.68 -30.40
C THR A 168 -6.95 5.90 -31.35
N LYS A 169 -6.10 6.91 -31.12
CA LYS A 169 -4.93 7.19 -31.95
C LYS A 169 -3.98 6.00 -31.91
N GLY A 170 -4.21 5.04 -32.79
CA GLY A 170 -3.25 4.07 -33.27
C GLY A 170 -2.74 4.55 -34.63
N THR A 171 -2.11 5.73 -34.66
CA THR A 171 -1.25 6.21 -35.76
C THR A 171 -0.54 7.48 -35.26
N HIS A 172 0.43 7.29 -34.38
CA HIS A 172 1.69 7.98 -34.59
C HIS A 172 2.44 7.11 -35.60
N GLU A 173 3.05 7.71 -36.61
CA GLU A 173 4.14 7.08 -37.37
C GLU A 173 5.03 6.35 -36.36
N GLU A 174 5.20 5.03 -36.50
CA GLU A 174 6.06 4.25 -35.62
C GLU A 174 7.46 4.88 -35.62
N PRO A 175 7.89 5.53 -34.53
CA PRO A 175 9.28 5.86 -34.39
C PRO A 175 9.93 4.56 -33.94
N GLN A 176 10.42 3.76 -34.91
CA GLN A 176 11.31 2.61 -34.71
C GLN A 176 11.26 2.01 -33.30
N ASN A 177 10.14 1.40 -32.91
CA ASN A 177 10.01 0.67 -31.63
C ASN A 177 10.82 1.27 -30.46
N LEU A 178 10.75 2.60 -30.26
CA LEU A 178 11.57 3.28 -29.25
C LEU A 178 10.99 2.91 -27.89
N ILE A 179 11.60 1.94 -27.22
CA ILE A 179 11.22 1.52 -25.88
C ILE A 179 11.30 2.75 -24.96
N CYS A 180 10.13 3.18 -24.47
CA CYS A 180 9.95 4.40 -23.68
C CYS A 180 10.69 4.32 -22.32
N ASP A 181 10.69 3.13 -21.72
CA ASP A 181 11.30 2.78 -20.44
C ASP A 181 11.31 1.25 -20.32
N ASP A 182 12.49 0.64 -20.22
CA ASP A 182 12.69 -0.81 -20.00
C ASP A 182 13.08 -1.14 -18.55
N GLY A 183 13.24 -0.12 -17.71
CA GLY A 183 13.65 -0.28 -16.32
C GLY A 183 15.07 -0.81 -16.12
N VAL A 184 15.90 -0.81 -17.16
CA VAL A 184 17.29 -1.31 -17.14
C VAL A 184 18.27 -0.25 -17.66
N TYR A 185 17.94 0.44 -18.75
CA TYR A 185 18.81 1.42 -19.39
C TYR A 185 18.39 2.85 -19.07
N ASN A 186 19.33 3.79 -19.19
CA ASN A 186 19.13 5.23 -18.93
C ASN A 186 18.53 5.55 -17.55
N LEU A 187 18.80 4.69 -16.55
CA LEU A 187 18.26 4.85 -15.20
C LEU A 187 18.76 6.12 -14.50
N HIS A 188 19.94 6.63 -14.90
CA HIS A 188 20.53 7.87 -14.42
C HIS A 188 19.63 9.11 -14.53
N VAL A 189 18.57 9.07 -15.35
CA VAL A 189 17.54 10.12 -15.42
C VAL A 189 16.80 10.28 -14.09
N ASP A 190 16.47 9.17 -13.42
CA ASP A 190 15.72 9.18 -12.16
C ASP A 190 16.61 8.77 -10.97
N TYR A 191 17.30 7.64 -11.11
CA TYR A 191 18.19 7.05 -10.12
C TYR A 191 19.05 5.95 -10.73
N ASP A 192 20.37 6.06 -10.60
CA ASP A 192 21.32 5.01 -11.00
C ASP A 192 21.88 4.30 -9.76
N PRO A 193 21.57 3.00 -9.55
CA PRO A 193 22.06 2.26 -8.40
C PRO A 193 23.56 2.00 -8.40
N GLU A 194 24.22 2.07 -9.56
CA GLU A 194 25.67 1.88 -9.70
C GLU A 194 26.45 3.18 -9.48
N ASP A 195 25.78 4.34 -9.55
CA ASP A 195 26.40 5.63 -9.28
C ASP A 195 26.54 5.88 -7.78
N ILE A 196 27.76 5.67 -7.27
CA ILE A 196 28.12 5.90 -5.86
C ILE A 196 27.82 7.32 -5.37
N ARG A 197 27.74 8.31 -6.26
CA ARG A 197 27.41 9.69 -5.88
C ARG A 197 25.97 9.76 -5.40
N GLN A 198 25.09 8.87 -5.85
CA GLN A 198 23.68 8.83 -5.45
C GLN A 198 23.44 8.09 -4.13
N ASN A 199 24.51 7.65 -3.46
CA ASN A 199 24.44 7.12 -2.10
C ASN A 199 23.82 8.10 -1.11
N TYR A 200 23.82 9.40 -1.43
CA TYR A 200 23.17 10.40 -0.57
C TYR A 200 21.68 10.15 -0.37
N ASN A 201 21.01 9.45 -1.29
CA ASN A 201 19.57 9.20 -1.22
C ASN A 201 19.16 8.27 -0.06
N TYR A 202 20.05 7.37 0.36
CA TYR A 202 19.74 6.33 1.34
C TYR A 202 20.71 6.25 2.52
N LEU A 203 21.77 7.06 2.54
CA LEU A 203 22.69 7.16 3.67
C LEU A 203 22.33 8.33 4.59
N CYS A 204 22.62 8.17 5.89
CA CYS A 204 22.45 9.24 6.86
C CYS A 204 23.71 10.11 6.96
N PHE A 205 23.59 11.41 6.63
CA PHE A 205 24.68 12.39 6.77
C PHE A 205 24.47 13.39 7.91
N ALA A 206 23.39 13.26 8.68
CA ALA A 206 23.14 14.16 9.79
C ALA A 206 24.22 13.99 10.87
N VAL A 207 24.96 15.06 11.12
CA VAL A 207 25.97 15.13 12.21
C VAL A 207 25.29 14.90 13.55
N ASN A 208 24.13 15.53 13.76
CA ASN A 208 23.34 15.35 14.97
C ASN A 208 22.14 14.42 14.72
N ARG A 209 22.35 13.13 14.97
CA ARG A 209 21.29 12.11 14.88
C ARG A 209 20.19 12.28 15.93
N SER A 210 20.45 13.00 17.03
CA SER A 210 19.42 13.20 18.07
C SER A 210 18.21 14.00 17.57
N LEU A 211 18.36 14.76 16.48
CA LEU A 211 17.25 15.48 15.83
C LEU A 211 16.16 14.53 15.30
N PHE A 212 16.51 13.27 15.04
CA PHE A 212 15.62 12.22 14.54
C PHE A 212 15.09 11.32 15.67
N ASN A 213 15.35 11.69 16.93
CA ASN A 213 14.82 10.91 18.06
C ASN A 213 13.29 10.99 18.08
N PRO A 214 12.60 9.86 18.37
CA PRO A 214 11.14 9.83 18.35
C PRO A 214 10.57 10.79 19.40
N ASN A 215 9.66 11.65 18.98
CA ASN A 215 9.04 12.65 19.86
C ASN A 215 7.56 12.31 20.09
N MET A 216 7.25 11.80 21.28
CA MET A 216 5.88 11.42 21.68
C MET A 216 4.90 12.61 21.73
N ASN A 217 5.40 13.85 21.86
CA ASN A 217 4.56 15.04 21.85
C ASN A 217 4.25 15.52 20.42
N LYS A 218 4.82 14.87 19.39
CA LYS A 218 4.61 15.24 18.00
C LYS A 218 3.60 14.30 17.35
N GLU A 219 2.38 14.80 17.21
CA GLU A 219 1.29 14.06 16.59
C GLU A 219 1.57 13.74 15.12
N ALA A 220 1.01 12.62 14.65
CA ALA A 220 1.02 12.26 13.24
C ALA A 220 0.23 13.29 12.42
N LEU A 221 0.71 13.58 11.22
CA LEU A 221 0.12 14.56 10.31
C LEU A 221 -0.41 13.84 9.08
N LEU A 222 -1.75 13.82 8.95
CA LEU A 222 -2.43 13.35 7.74
C LEU A 222 -2.59 14.53 6.77
N THR A 223 -1.89 14.48 5.65
CA THR A 223 -2.01 15.47 4.57
C THR A 223 -2.81 14.88 3.40
N LYS A 224 -3.72 15.68 2.85
CA LYS A 224 -4.53 15.30 1.69
C LYS A 224 -4.36 16.31 0.57
N HIS A 225 -4.09 15.80 -0.62
CA HIS A 225 -3.99 16.62 -1.83
C HIS A 225 -5.28 16.54 -2.63
N PHE A 226 -5.84 17.71 -2.93
CA PHE A 226 -7.04 17.81 -3.75
C PHE A 226 -6.66 17.63 -5.22
N LEU A 227 -7.31 16.66 -5.87
CA LEU A 227 -7.27 16.48 -7.31
C LEU A 227 -8.71 16.36 -7.81
N PRO A 228 -9.03 16.92 -9.00
CA PRO A 228 -10.29 16.66 -9.67
C PRO A 228 -10.53 15.16 -9.87
N SER A 229 -11.79 14.72 -9.79
CA SER A 229 -12.14 13.30 -10.01
C SER A 229 -11.77 12.80 -11.41
N ALA A 230 -11.75 13.69 -12.41
CA ALA A 230 -11.37 13.39 -13.78
C ALA A 230 -9.83 13.39 -14.01
N PHE A 231 -9.02 13.69 -13.00
CA PHE A 231 -7.57 13.74 -13.18
C PHE A 231 -6.99 12.33 -13.35
N VAL A 232 -6.45 12.07 -14.54
CA VAL A 232 -5.66 10.89 -14.83
C VAL A 232 -4.18 11.28 -14.91
N PRO A 233 -3.31 10.74 -14.04
CA PRO A 233 -1.89 11.01 -14.12
C PRO A 233 -1.27 10.52 -15.44
N PRO A 234 -0.53 11.37 -16.17
CA PRO A 234 0.10 10.97 -17.42
C PRO A 234 1.38 10.17 -17.16
N ALA A 235 1.57 9.11 -17.96
CA ALA A 235 2.85 8.39 -18.04
C ALA A 235 3.86 9.21 -18.86
N LYS A 236 5.13 9.24 -18.45
CA LYS A 236 6.20 9.98 -19.11
C LYS A 236 7.44 9.13 -19.34
N CYS A 237 7.94 9.13 -20.58
CA CYS A 237 9.15 8.41 -20.98
C CYS A 237 10.42 9.03 -20.40
N LEU A 238 11.52 8.28 -20.39
CA LEU A 238 12.81 8.71 -19.79
C LEU A 238 13.42 9.97 -20.43
N ASN A 239 12.98 10.36 -21.63
CA ASN A 239 13.39 11.62 -22.27
C ASN A 239 12.70 12.86 -21.67
N GLU A 240 11.69 12.68 -20.82
CA GLU A 240 11.00 13.77 -20.12
C GLU A 240 11.38 13.83 -18.65
N SER A 241 11.55 15.06 -18.16
CA SER A 241 11.66 15.32 -16.73
C SER A 241 10.29 15.29 -16.04
N ILE A 242 10.29 14.83 -14.80
CA ILE A 242 9.11 14.77 -13.94
C ILE A 242 9.40 15.57 -12.68
N GLY A 243 8.61 16.62 -12.45
CA GLY A 243 8.60 17.41 -11.21
C GLY A 243 7.27 17.25 -10.47
N TYR A 244 7.32 17.40 -9.15
CA TYR A 244 6.16 17.31 -8.27
C TYR A 244 5.92 18.64 -7.55
N THR A 245 4.66 18.93 -7.23
CA THR A 245 4.26 20.20 -6.59
C THR A 245 4.41 20.19 -5.07
N HIS A 246 4.62 19.02 -4.48
CA HIS A 246 4.70 18.81 -3.04
C HIS A 246 5.58 17.60 -2.73
N GLU A 247 6.13 17.59 -1.52
CA GLU A 247 6.98 16.53 -1.00
C GLU A 247 6.44 16.02 0.34
N PRO A 248 6.42 14.70 0.59
CA PRO A 248 6.63 13.63 -0.39
C PRO A 248 5.54 13.62 -1.47
N ALA A 249 5.91 13.24 -2.70
CA ALA A 249 4.97 13.20 -3.80
C ALA A 249 3.94 12.06 -3.59
N THR A 250 2.66 12.40 -3.65
CA THR A 250 1.56 11.41 -3.52
C THR A 250 0.73 11.25 -4.80
N CYS A 251 0.99 12.12 -5.78
CA CYS A 251 0.34 12.12 -7.08
C CYS A 251 1.16 12.94 -8.09
N GLY A 252 0.94 12.69 -9.37
CA GLY A 252 1.60 13.40 -10.47
C GLY A 252 1.89 12.46 -11.63
N SER A 253 2.73 12.90 -12.57
CA SER A 253 3.23 12.03 -13.63
C SER A 253 4.13 10.93 -13.08
N PHE A 254 4.26 9.82 -13.81
CA PHE A 254 5.05 8.66 -13.40
C PHE A 254 5.75 8.00 -14.59
N ARG A 255 6.70 7.09 -14.31
CA ARG A 255 7.28 6.19 -15.30
C ARG A 255 6.34 5.04 -15.65
N PRO A 256 6.23 4.64 -16.93
CA PRO A 256 5.25 3.63 -17.36
C PRO A 256 5.37 2.29 -16.64
N LEU A 257 6.60 1.84 -16.35
CA LEU A 257 6.84 0.58 -15.68
C LEU A 257 6.59 0.70 -14.16
N PRO A 258 5.66 -0.08 -13.60
CA PRO A 258 5.44 -0.12 -12.17
C PRO A 258 6.65 -0.78 -11.47
N ALA A 259 6.99 -0.30 -10.28
CA ALA A 259 7.96 -0.97 -9.42
C ALA A 259 7.38 -2.30 -8.93
N VAL A 260 8.25 -3.30 -8.76
CA VAL A 260 7.87 -4.55 -8.09
C VAL A 260 7.59 -4.25 -6.62
N TYR A 261 6.53 -4.84 -6.06
CA TYR A 261 6.22 -4.66 -4.64
C TYR A 261 7.33 -5.25 -3.77
N GLY A 262 7.76 -4.54 -2.74
CA GLY A 262 8.88 -4.96 -1.90
C GLY A 262 9.68 -3.82 -1.29
N THR A 263 10.88 -4.15 -0.82
CA THR A 263 11.80 -3.22 -0.17
C THR A 263 12.95 -2.88 -1.12
N TYR A 264 13.25 -1.59 -1.26
CA TYR A 264 14.29 -1.06 -2.14
C TYR A 264 15.40 -0.40 -1.33
N LYS A 265 16.61 -0.46 -1.88
CA LYS A 265 17.75 0.32 -1.40
C LYS A 265 17.48 1.82 -1.55
N TYR A 266 16.91 2.21 -2.69
CA TYR A 266 16.28 3.49 -2.93
C TYR A 266 15.36 3.39 -4.14
N LEU A 267 14.18 3.99 -4.08
CA LEU A 267 13.19 4.05 -5.15
C LEU A 267 12.71 5.51 -5.29
N PRO A 268 13.01 6.20 -6.40
CA PRO A 268 12.65 7.60 -6.57
C PRO A 268 11.14 7.77 -6.81
N PRO A 269 10.58 8.97 -6.52
CA PRO A 269 9.15 9.27 -6.71
C PRO A 269 8.60 8.94 -8.10
N GLN A 270 9.40 9.19 -9.14
CA GLN A 270 9.08 8.88 -10.53
C GLN A 270 8.68 7.41 -10.75
N ARG A 271 9.23 6.50 -9.93
CA ARG A 271 9.00 5.06 -10.01
C ARG A 271 7.87 4.55 -9.12
N TYR A 272 7.70 5.10 -7.91
CA TYR A 272 6.64 4.62 -7.01
C TYR A 272 5.26 5.26 -7.24
N ILE A 273 5.17 6.43 -7.90
CA ILE A 273 3.88 7.13 -8.11
C ILE A 273 2.92 6.30 -8.95
N ARG A 274 3.42 5.49 -9.89
CA ARG A 274 2.60 4.54 -10.63
C ARG A 274 1.94 3.52 -9.68
N ASN A 275 2.72 2.94 -8.77
CA ASN A 275 2.20 2.00 -7.77
C ASN A 275 1.17 2.67 -6.85
N LEU A 276 1.39 3.92 -6.43
CA LEU A 276 0.38 4.68 -5.68
C LEU A 276 -0.91 4.85 -6.50
N ALA A 277 -0.81 5.18 -7.79
CA ALA A 277 -1.97 5.31 -8.67
C ALA A 277 -2.74 3.99 -8.85
N GLU A 278 -2.06 2.85 -8.72
CA GLU A 278 -2.63 1.50 -8.72
C GLU A 278 -3.15 1.06 -7.33
N GLY A 279 -3.03 1.91 -6.31
CA GLY A 279 -3.55 1.65 -4.96
C GLY A 279 -2.57 0.96 -4.01
N ALA A 280 -1.27 1.02 -4.28
CA ALA A 280 -0.24 0.55 -3.35
C ALA A 280 -0.07 1.51 -2.16
N ILE A 281 0.60 1.02 -1.12
CA ILE A 281 1.10 1.83 -0.01
C ILE A 281 2.62 1.95 -0.12
N VAL A 282 3.14 3.18 -0.07
CA VAL A 282 4.59 3.42 -0.04
C VAL A 282 4.98 3.87 1.36
N MET A 283 5.86 3.12 2.01
CA MET A 283 6.52 3.51 3.25
C MET A 283 7.82 4.25 2.94
N LEU A 284 7.90 5.49 3.39
CA LEU A 284 9.13 6.27 3.38
C LEU A 284 9.69 6.39 4.79
N TYR A 285 11.01 6.37 4.90
CA TYR A 285 11.71 6.69 6.14
C TYR A 285 12.96 7.52 5.85
N HIS A 286 13.30 8.42 6.76
CA HIS A 286 14.55 9.15 6.68
C HIS A 286 15.70 8.21 7.06
N PRO A 287 16.83 8.17 6.33
CA PRO A 287 17.96 7.28 6.67
C PRO A 287 18.54 7.48 8.07
N CYS A 288 18.35 8.66 8.66
CA CYS A 288 18.77 8.97 10.03
C CYS A 288 17.73 8.64 11.11
N ALA A 289 16.54 8.14 10.74
CA ALA A 289 15.51 7.79 11.71
C ALA A 289 15.97 6.63 12.61
N VAL A 290 15.40 6.57 13.82
CA VAL A 290 15.73 5.51 14.76
C VAL A 290 15.27 4.15 14.22
N GLN A 291 16.23 3.22 14.09
CA GLN A 291 16.02 1.91 13.48
C GLN A 291 14.84 1.13 14.08
N GLY A 292 14.64 1.21 15.40
CA GLY A 292 13.51 0.54 16.06
C GLY A 292 12.15 1.00 15.54
N GLN A 293 11.99 2.29 15.22
CA GLN A 293 10.76 2.82 14.64
C GLN A 293 10.60 2.41 13.17
N ILE A 294 11.69 2.44 12.39
CA ILE A 294 11.69 1.97 10.99
C ILE A 294 11.23 0.51 10.93
N THR A 295 11.88 -0.36 11.70
CA THR A 295 11.55 -1.80 11.72
C THR A 295 10.14 -2.06 12.25
N GLN A 296 9.67 -1.28 13.23
CA GLN A 296 8.28 -1.38 13.70
C GLN A 296 7.29 -1.05 12.58
N LEU A 297 7.50 0.03 11.83
CA LEU A 297 6.63 0.43 10.72
C LEU A 297 6.68 -0.57 9.56
N GLU A 298 7.89 -1.03 9.20
CA GLU A 298 8.11 -2.04 8.15
C GLU A 298 7.39 -3.34 8.47
N ASN A 299 7.47 -3.83 9.71
CA ASN A 299 6.75 -5.03 10.15
C ASN A 299 5.23 -4.87 10.04
N ILE A 300 4.70 -3.68 10.33
CA ILE A 300 3.26 -3.42 10.21
C ILE A 300 2.85 -3.42 8.74
N VAL A 301 3.56 -2.66 7.89
CA VAL A 301 3.25 -2.53 6.46
C VAL A 301 3.37 -3.88 5.75
N SER A 302 4.50 -4.57 5.89
CA SER A 302 4.74 -5.88 5.26
C SER A 302 3.88 -7.02 5.81
N GLY A 303 3.27 -6.83 6.98
CA GLY A 303 2.24 -7.72 7.52
C GLY A 303 0.82 -7.36 7.09
N CYS A 304 0.58 -6.14 6.60
CA CYS A 304 -0.76 -5.62 6.34
C CYS A 304 -1.27 -5.92 4.94
N LEU A 305 -0.40 -5.87 3.94
CA LEU A 305 -0.75 -6.04 2.53
C LEU A 305 0.46 -6.52 1.73
N TYR A 306 0.21 -7.10 0.57
CA TYR A 306 1.21 -7.45 -0.44
C TYR A 306 1.64 -6.21 -1.25
N ARG A 307 0.72 -5.31 -1.60
CA ARG A 307 0.99 -4.13 -2.45
C ARG A 307 1.69 -3.00 -1.70
N TYR A 308 2.87 -3.27 -1.15
CA TYR A 308 3.69 -2.28 -0.48
C TYR A 308 5.00 -1.99 -1.21
N LEU A 309 5.52 -0.80 -0.99
CA LEU A 309 6.88 -0.41 -1.35
C LEU A 309 7.55 0.22 -0.13
N ILE A 310 8.79 -0.15 0.17
CA ILE A 310 9.57 0.48 1.25
C ILE A 310 10.84 1.06 0.65
N THR A 311 11.09 2.34 0.90
CA THR A 311 12.32 3.01 0.45
C THR A 311 12.71 4.14 1.41
N PRO A 312 14.02 4.40 1.60
CA PRO A 312 14.46 5.61 2.26
C PRO A 312 14.12 6.87 1.44
N SER A 313 14.04 8.01 2.11
CA SER A 313 13.89 9.33 1.50
C SER A 313 14.48 10.44 2.37
N GLN A 314 15.31 11.30 1.76
CA GLN A 314 15.82 12.52 2.39
C GLN A 314 14.78 13.65 2.46
N LEU A 315 13.61 13.50 1.81
CA LEU A 315 12.56 14.52 1.75
C LEU A 315 11.74 14.62 3.05
N LEU A 316 11.96 13.71 3.99
CA LEU A 316 11.27 13.71 5.29
C LEU A 316 11.99 14.59 6.30
N THR A 317 11.23 15.30 7.13
CA THR A 317 11.82 16.20 8.12
C THR A 317 12.27 15.44 9.37
N PRO A 318 13.23 15.98 10.16
CA PRO A 318 13.65 15.36 11.41
C PRO A 318 12.51 15.18 12.43
N GLU A 319 11.52 16.08 12.43
CA GLU A 319 10.37 16.00 13.35
C GLU A 319 9.41 14.86 12.99
N ARG A 320 9.32 14.50 11.69
CA ARG A 320 8.47 13.41 11.19
C ARG A 320 9.23 12.58 10.16
N PRO A 321 10.20 11.78 10.62
CA PRO A 321 11.14 11.10 9.74
C PRO A 321 10.58 9.78 9.18
N LEU A 322 9.27 9.53 9.34
CA LEU A 322 8.57 8.36 8.86
C LEU A 322 7.30 8.82 8.14
N ALA A 323 6.95 8.18 7.02
CA ALA A 323 5.71 8.48 6.33
C ALA A 323 5.11 7.25 5.63
N LEU A 324 3.78 7.19 5.59
CA LEU A 324 3.03 6.31 4.69
C LEU A 324 2.35 7.15 3.62
N LEU A 325 2.50 6.73 2.37
CA LEU A 325 1.87 7.37 1.22
C LEU A 325 0.84 6.42 0.62
N ALA A 326 -0.29 7.01 0.23
CA ALA A 326 -1.29 6.43 -0.65
C ALA A 326 -1.60 7.47 -1.75
N TRP A 327 -2.38 7.11 -2.76
CA TRP A 327 -2.76 8.08 -3.79
C TRP A 327 -3.40 9.34 -3.15
N ARG A 328 -2.79 10.51 -3.37
CA ARG A 328 -3.20 11.83 -2.83
C ARG A 328 -3.15 12.00 -1.31
N ASN A 329 -2.69 11.01 -0.55
CA ASN A 329 -2.73 11.06 0.92
C ASN A 329 -1.36 10.68 1.48
N SER A 330 -0.91 11.39 2.49
CA SER A 330 0.29 11.02 3.25
C SER A 330 0.04 11.12 4.75
N LEU A 331 0.62 10.19 5.50
CA LEU A 331 0.63 10.18 6.95
C LEU A 331 2.08 10.25 7.42
N SER A 332 2.54 11.43 7.80
CA SER A 332 3.89 11.64 8.34
C SER A 332 3.86 11.54 9.86
N MET A 333 4.83 10.87 10.47
CA MET A 333 4.84 10.58 11.90
C MET A 333 6.24 10.68 12.51
N SER A 334 6.28 11.06 13.80
CA SER A 334 7.51 11.04 14.61
C SER A 334 7.73 9.67 15.27
N VAL A 335 6.63 9.09 15.75
CA VAL A 335 6.56 7.80 16.44
C VAL A 335 5.51 6.95 15.72
N VAL A 336 5.78 5.66 15.58
CA VAL A 336 4.88 4.69 14.98
C VAL A 336 3.73 4.40 15.92
N ASP A 337 2.53 4.72 15.47
CA ASP A 337 1.28 4.31 16.08
C ASP A 337 0.65 3.20 15.25
N ARG A 338 0.55 2.00 15.83
CA ARG A 338 0.06 0.79 15.15
C ARG A 338 -1.40 0.94 14.70
N GLU A 339 -2.23 1.59 15.50
CA GLU A 339 -3.65 1.77 15.18
C GLU A 339 -3.81 2.76 14.04
N GLN A 340 -3.16 3.93 14.14
CA GLN A 340 -3.23 4.96 13.09
C GLN A 340 -2.68 4.44 11.75
N VAL A 341 -1.57 3.69 11.77
CA VAL A 341 -1.03 3.04 10.56
C VAL A 341 -2.03 2.05 9.97
N GLY A 342 -2.59 1.17 10.79
CA GLY A 342 -3.58 0.18 10.32
C GLY A 342 -4.83 0.84 9.74
N GLN A 343 -5.33 1.89 10.39
CA GLN A 343 -6.47 2.68 9.90
C GLN A 343 -6.14 3.39 8.58
N PHE A 344 -4.94 3.95 8.43
CA PHE A 344 -4.49 4.57 7.18
C PHE A 344 -4.47 3.56 6.03
N ILE A 345 -3.85 2.39 6.24
CA ILE A 345 -3.75 1.34 5.22
C ILE A 345 -5.15 0.86 4.82
N ARG A 346 -6.00 0.49 5.78
CA ARG A 346 -7.39 0.05 5.48
C ARG A 346 -8.19 1.11 4.73
N LYS A 347 -7.96 2.39 5.04
CA LYS A 347 -8.71 3.50 4.46
C LYS A 347 -8.24 3.90 3.07
N TYR A 348 -6.96 3.75 2.72
CA TYR A 348 -6.42 4.32 1.48
C TYR A 348 -5.72 3.30 0.55
N ALA A 349 -5.46 2.07 1.01
CA ALA A 349 -4.98 1.02 0.12
C ALA A 349 -6.06 0.68 -0.92
N LYS A 350 -5.60 0.15 -2.07
CA LYS A 350 -6.45 -0.23 -3.22
C LYS A 350 -7.24 0.93 -3.83
N GLN A 351 -6.87 2.18 -3.51
CA GLN A 351 -7.49 3.38 -4.07
C GLN A 351 -6.51 4.14 -4.96
N GLY A 352 -6.97 4.49 -6.15
CA GLY A 352 -6.22 5.28 -7.11
C GLY A 352 -6.89 5.26 -8.48
N PRO A 353 -6.52 6.18 -9.39
CA PRO A 353 -7.14 6.29 -10.71
C PRO A 353 -6.82 5.11 -11.62
N LEU A 354 -5.79 4.33 -11.30
CA LEU A 354 -5.38 3.12 -12.02
C LEU A 354 -5.60 1.85 -11.18
N ALA A 355 -6.28 1.96 -10.04
CA ALA A 355 -6.58 0.81 -9.20
C ALA A 355 -7.61 -0.08 -9.92
N ILE A 356 -7.26 -1.35 -10.10
CA ILE A 356 -8.15 -2.36 -10.68
C ILE A 356 -8.60 -3.36 -9.60
N PRO A 357 -9.85 -3.86 -9.64
CA PRO A 357 -10.36 -4.77 -8.62
C PRO A 357 -9.61 -6.11 -8.53
N VAL A 358 -9.11 -6.62 -9.66
CA VAL A 358 -8.43 -7.91 -9.77
C VAL A 358 -7.04 -7.67 -10.36
N LEU A 359 -6.11 -7.27 -9.50
CA LEU A 359 -4.74 -6.95 -9.88
C LEU A 359 -3.93 -8.22 -10.22
N SER A 360 -4.27 -9.34 -9.59
CA SER A 360 -3.66 -10.67 -9.82
C SER A 360 -3.56 -11.04 -11.31
N ARG A 361 -4.56 -10.66 -12.13
CA ARG A 361 -4.59 -10.92 -13.58
C ARG A 361 -3.50 -10.21 -14.38
N VAL A 362 -2.97 -9.11 -13.85
CA VAL A 362 -2.05 -8.21 -14.56
C VAL A 362 -0.65 -8.28 -13.98
N VAL A 363 -0.51 -8.37 -12.65
CA VAL A 363 0.80 -8.29 -11.97
C VAL A 363 1.76 -9.40 -12.37
N GLU A 364 1.30 -10.64 -12.54
CA GLU A 364 2.20 -11.76 -12.87
C GLU A 364 2.73 -11.70 -14.31
N LYS A 365 2.02 -11.02 -15.21
CA LYS A 365 2.30 -11.01 -16.64
C LYS A 365 2.93 -9.72 -17.14
N ARG A 366 3.01 -8.70 -16.29
CA ARG A 366 3.52 -7.37 -16.67
C ARG A 366 5.03 -7.29 -16.51
N GLU A 367 5.65 -6.50 -17.36
CA GLU A 367 7.00 -6.01 -17.12
C GLU A 367 7.00 -5.06 -15.91
N SER A 368 8.08 -5.03 -15.15
CA SER A 368 8.17 -4.26 -13.91
C SER A 368 9.60 -3.82 -13.61
N TYR A 369 9.72 -2.67 -12.96
CA TYR A 369 10.99 -2.08 -12.57
C TYR A 369 11.57 -2.77 -11.32
N LYS A 370 12.81 -3.29 -11.45
CA LYS A 370 13.50 -4.06 -10.40
C LYS A 370 14.82 -3.46 -9.92
N ALA A 371 15.29 -2.36 -10.51
CA ALA A 371 16.58 -1.81 -10.13
C ALA A 371 16.59 -1.38 -8.64
N ALA A 372 17.66 -1.73 -7.93
CA ALA A 372 17.85 -1.50 -6.49
C ALA A 372 16.85 -2.19 -5.55
N LEU A 373 16.09 -3.18 -6.04
CA LEU A 373 15.24 -4.02 -5.21
C LEU A 373 16.09 -4.90 -4.29
N LEU A 374 15.78 -4.89 -3.00
CA LEU A 374 16.45 -5.71 -1.98
C LEU A 374 15.68 -7.01 -1.73
N SER A 375 14.35 -6.92 -1.63
CA SER A 375 13.48 -8.06 -1.41
C SER A 375 12.10 -7.82 -2.01
N GLU A 376 11.56 -8.84 -2.69
CA GLU A 376 10.17 -8.83 -3.18
C GLU A 376 9.19 -8.97 -1.99
N ALA A 377 8.03 -8.33 -2.10
CA ALA A 377 6.96 -8.44 -1.13
C ALA A 377 6.43 -9.88 -1.07
N ARG A 378 6.25 -10.38 0.15
CA ARG A 378 5.57 -11.67 0.37
C ARG A 378 4.06 -11.50 0.29
N LEU A 379 3.38 -12.55 -0.15
CA LEU A 379 1.93 -12.62 -0.01
C LEU A 379 1.55 -12.69 1.47
N VAL A 380 0.66 -11.79 1.89
CA VAL A 380 0.09 -11.80 3.24
C VAL A 380 -1.20 -12.62 3.24
N THR A 381 -2.13 -12.28 2.34
CA THR A 381 -3.41 -12.94 2.16
C THR A 381 -3.51 -13.53 0.75
N ASP A 382 -3.62 -12.65 -0.24
CA ASP A 382 -3.59 -12.99 -1.66
C ASP A 382 -2.99 -11.83 -2.49
N LEU A 383 -2.87 -12.04 -3.80
CA LEU A 383 -2.38 -11.02 -4.75
C LEU A 383 -3.31 -9.80 -4.84
N ASP A 384 -4.56 -9.95 -4.41
CA ASP A 384 -5.60 -8.94 -4.50
C ASP A 384 -5.81 -8.15 -3.21
N ASP A 385 -5.03 -8.43 -2.16
CA ASP A 385 -5.19 -7.96 -0.79
C ASP A 385 -6.67 -7.99 -0.36
N SER A 386 -7.32 -9.17 -0.42
CA SER A 386 -8.73 -9.29 -0.03
C SER A 386 -8.98 -8.89 1.42
N GLU A 387 -8.02 -9.18 2.29
CA GLU A 387 -8.01 -8.75 3.69
C GLU A 387 -6.76 -7.91 3.96
N LEU A 388 -6.97 -6.73 4.55
CA LEU A 388 -5.93 -5.76 4.90
C LEU A 388 -5.73 -5.76 6.41
N CYS A 389 -4.48 -5.95 6.85
CA CYS A 389 -4.09 -5.88 8.25
C CYS A 389 -4.77 -6.88 9.20
N GLY A 390 -5.15 -8.08 8.72
CA GLY A 390 -5.82 -9.10 9.55
C GLY A 390 -5.07 -9.49 10.84
N PHE A 391 -3.73 -9.54 10.79
CA PHE A 391 -2.89 -9.84 11.96
C PHE A 391 -2.95 -8.76 13.06
N LEU A 392 -3.37 -7.53 12.75
CA LEU A 392 -3.53 -6.48 13.77
C LEU A 392 -4.68 -6.78 14.73
N GLU A 393 -5.67 -7.54 14.29
CA GLU A 393 -6.88 -7.85 15.05
C GLU A 393 -6.66 -8.99 16.06
N GLN A 394 -5.64 -9.83 15.86
CA GLN A 394 -5.30 -10.94 16.76
C GLN A 394 -4.53 -10.50 18.03
N HIS A 395 -4.15 -9.23 18.13
CA HIS A 395 -3.28 -8.69 19.19
C HIS A 395 -3.86 -7.44 19.87
N MET A 396 -5.15 -7.17 19.68
CA MET A 396 -5.97 -6.29 20.53
C MET A 396 -6.86 -7.16 21.41
#